data_AF-A0A8T4F6H5-F1
#
_entry.id   AF-A0A8T4F6H5-F1
#
_cell.length_a   1.000
_cell.length_b   1.000
_cell.length_c   1.000
_cell.angle_alpha   90.00
_cell.angle_beta   90.00
_cell.angle_gamma   90.00
#
_symmetry.space_group_name_H-M   'P 1'
#
loop_
_entity.id
_entity.type
_entity.pdbx_description
1 polymer ?
#
loop_
_entity_poly.entity_id
_entity_poly.type
_entity_poly.pdbx_seq_one_letter_code
_entity_poly.pdbx_strand_id
1 'polypeptide(L)' 'MSFADREHLAATLDLLVYENVMVAWSERPLRGYEIVLHDGEVLNLGHRQAAVWVSGASAVYLALIDQQRIKPRLPKL' A
#
# COMPACT_ATOMS: atom_id res chain seq x y z
N MET A 1 11.24 13.43 3.74
CA MET A 1 11.22 11.96 3.56
C MET A 1 12.51 11.59 2.89
N SER A 2 13.28 10.68 3.47
CA SER A 2 14.56 10.25 2.94
C SER A 2 14.38 9.36 1.70
N PHE A 3 15.48 9.04 1.01
CA PHE A 3 15.48 8.09 -0.09
C PHE A 3 15.09 6.67 0.38
N ALA A 4 15.67 6.22 1.50
CA ALA A 4 15.33 4.93 2.11
C ALA A 4 13.85 4.83 2.49
N ASP A 5 13.25 5.91 3.02
CA ASP A 5 11.82 5.93 3.33
C ASP A 5 10.95 5.78 2.06
N ARG A 6 11.40 6.35 0.93
CA ARG A 6 10.70 6.23 -0.37
C ARG A 6 10.78 4.82 -0.92
N GLU A 7 11.96 4.21 -0.90
CA GLU A 7 12.13 2.83 -1.35
C GLU A 7 11.31 1.87 -0.49
N HIS A 8 11.32 2.05 0.84
CA HIS A 8 10.50 1.25 1.74
C HIS A 8 8.99 1.41 1.47
N LEU A 9 8.55 2.65 1.24
CA LEU A 9 7.16 2.93 0.88
C LEU A 9 6.77 2.28 -0.45
N ALA A 10 7.62 2.40 -1.48
CA ALA A 10 7.40 1.77 -2.78
C ALA A 10 7.30 0.25 -2.67
N ALA A 11 8.23 -0.40 -1.96
CA ALA A 11 8.20 -1.85 -1.74
C ALA A 11 6.93 -2.29 -1.00
N THR A 12 6.45 -1.49 -0.05
CA THR A 12 5.20 -1.80 0.67
C THR A 12 3.98 -1.62 -0.23
N LEU A 13 3.97 -0.60 -1.11
CA LEU A 13 2.92 -0.44 -2.11
C LEU A 13 2.90 -1.62 -3.09
N ASP A 14 4.06 -2.09 -3.55
CA ASP A 14 4.15 -3.30 -4.39
C ASP A 14 3.57 -4.54 -3.69
N LEU A 15 3.85 -4.69 -2.39
CA LEU A 15 3.28 -5.76 -1.58
C LEU A 15 1.75 -5.67 -1.50
N LEU A 16 1.20 -4.47 -1.29
CA LEU A 16 -0.25 -4.26 -1.22
C LEU A 16 -0.95 -4.54 -2.56
N VAL A 17 -0.28 -4.30 -3.70
CA VAL A 17 -0.77 -4.74 -5.02
C VAL A 17 -0.74 -6.27 -5.12
N TYR A 18 0.39 -6.89 -4.76
CA TYR A 18 0.55 -8.34 -4.82
C TYR A 18 -0.50 -9.08 -3.98
N GLU A 19 -0.74 -8.58 -2.76
CA GLU A 19 -1.77 -9.04 -1.83
C GLU A 19 -3.20 -8.65 -2.23
N ASN A 20 -3.37 -7.91 -3.33
CA ASN A 20 -4.66 -7.47 -3.86
C ASN A 20 -5.46 -6.62 -2.88
N VAL A 21 -4.76 -5.87 -2.03
CA VAL A 21 -5.36 -4.84 -1.18
C VAL A 21 -5.74 -3.61 -2.01
N MET A 22 -4.95 -3.31 -3.05
CA MET A 22 -5.23 -2.27 -4.04
C MET A 22 -4.85 -2.76 -5.45
N VAL A 23 -5.23 -2.01 -6.49
CA VAL A 23 -5.08 -2.42 -7.89
C VAL A 23 -3.71 -2.04 -8.44
N ALA A 24 -3.31 -0.79 -8.26
CA ALA A 24 -2.08 -0.24 -8.81
C ALA A 24 -1.67 1.02 -8.05
N TRP A 25 -0.40 1.41 -8.22
CA TRP A 25 0.09 2.68 -7.74
C TRP A 25 1.11 3.29 -8.72
N SER A 26 1.31 4.60 -8.64
CA SER A 26 2.43 5.28 -9.32
C SER A 26 2.99 6.42 -8.48
N GLU A 27 4.31 6.62 -8.52
CA GLU A 27 4.94 7.84 -7.99
C GLU A 27 4.79 8.98 -8.99
N ARG A 28 4.35 10.13 -8.49
CA ARG A 28 4.31 11.41 -9.21
C ARG A 28 5.38 12.30 -8.56
N PRO A 29 6.55 12.53 -9.20
CA PRO A 29 7.75 13.10 -8.57
C PRO A 29 7.58 14.42 -7.79
N LEU A 30 6.51 15.18 -8.05
CA LEU A 30 6.19 16.44 -7.36
C LEU A 30 4.83 16.42 -6.64
N ARG A 31 4.01 15.39 -6.84
CA ARG A 31 2.64 15.30 -6.30
C ARG A 31 2.46 14.19 -5.28
N GLY A 32 3.45 13.32 -5.11
CA GLY A 32 3.40 12.18 -4.19
C GLY A 32 3.03 10.91 -4.92
N TYR A 33 1.93 10.28 -4.54
CA TYR A 33 1.52 8.96 -5.01
C TYR A 33 0.08 8.97 -5.51
N GLU A 34 -0.16 8.25 -6.59
CA GLU A 34 -1.48 7.92 -7.09
C GLU A 34 -1.74 6.44 -6.76
N ILE A 35 -2.86 6.14 -6.09
CA ILE A 35 -3.25 4.79 -5.69
C ILE A 35 -4.63 4.49 -6.27
N VAL A 36 -4.77 3.35 -6.94
CA VAL A 36 -6.02 2.90 -7.55
C VAL A 36 -6.62 1.77 -6.72
N LEU A 37 -7.86 1.96 -6.26
CA LEU A 37 -8.62 0.98 -5.48
C LEU A 37 -9.54 0.14 -6.37
N HIS A 38 -10.07 -0.96 -5.81
CA HIS A 38 -10.90 -1.92 -6.54
C HIS A 38 -12.26 -1.38 -6.96
N ASP A 39 -12.78 -0.35 -6.29
CA ASP A 39 -14.02 0.34 -6.65
C ASP A 39 -13.82 1.40 -7.75
N GLY A 40 -12.58 1.55 -8.25
CA GLY A 40 -12.20 2.56 -9.22
C GLY A 40 -11.87 3.92 -8.59
N GLU A 41 -11.89 4.05 -7.27
CA GLU A 41 -11.42 5.25 -6.59
C GLU A 41 -9.91 5.45 -6.83
N VAL A 42 -9.53 6.69 -7.09
CA VAL A 42 -8.12 7.10 -7.28
C VAL A 42 -7.73 8.09 -6.18
N LEU A 43 -6.87 7.65 -5.27
CA LEU A 43 -6.33 8.47 -4.21
C LEU A 43 -5.07 9.19 -4.69
N ASN A 44 -5.06 10.52 -4.58
CA ASN A 44 -3.89 11.35 -4.85
C ASN A 44 -3.32 11.84 -3.53
N LEU A 45 -2.25 11.21 -3.07
CA LEU A 45 -1.70 11.40 -1.73
C LEU A 45 -0.32 12.06 -1.79
N GLY A 46 -0.12 13.11 -1.00
CA GLY A 46 1.23 13.62 -0.76
C GLY A 46 2.09 12.57 -0.04
N HIS A 47 3.42 12.66 -0.14
CA HIS A 47 4.34 11.66 0.42
C HIS A 47 4.04 11.24 1.87
N ARG A 48 3.74 12.21 2.77
CA ARG A 48 3.39 11.91 4.16
C ARG A 48 2.03 11.21 4.29
N GLN A 49 1.04 11.63 3.50
CA GLN A 49 -0.28 11.00 3.50
C GLN A 49 -0.19 9.58 2.97
N ALA A 50 0.61 9.33 1.93
CA ALA A 50 0.86 8.00 1.40
C ALA A 50 1.49 7.08 2.46
N ALA A 51 2.49 7.54 3.21
CA ALA A 51 3.09 6.76 4.29
C ALA A 51 2.08 6.39 5.40
N VAL A 52 1.22 7.33 5.79
CA VAL A 52 0.16 7.09 6.79
C VAL A 52 -0.89 6.13 6.23
N TRP A 53 -1.31 6.32 4.99
CA TRP A 53 -2.30 5.47 4.33
C TRP A 53 -1.81 4.03 4.22
N VAL A 54 -0.57 3.82 3.76
CA VAL A 54 0.05 2.49 3.65
C VAL A 54 0.12 1.82 5.02
N SER A 55 0.53 2.55 6.06
CA SER A 55 0.56 2.02 7.43
C SER A 55 -0.82 1.53 7.89
N GLY A 56 -1.88 2.30 7.60
CA GLY A 56 -3.25 1.94 7.89
C GLY A 56 -3.74 0.72 7.10
N ALA A 57 -3.47 0.69 5.79
CA ALA A 57 -3.84 -0.42 4.92
C ALA A 57 -3.16 -1.73 5.35
N SER A 58 -1.86 -1.69 5.65
CA SER A 58 -1.11 -2.83 6.17
C SER A 58 -1.66 -3.32 7.52
N ALA A 59 -2.01 -2.41 8.43
CA ALA A 59 -2.60 -2.80 9.73
C ALA A 59 -3.95 -3.51 9.56
N VAL A 60 -4.82 -3.01 8.68
CA VAL A 60 -6.11 -3.67 8.37
C VAL A 60 -5.87 -5.03 7.73
N TYR A 61 -4.96 -5.12 6.76
CA TYR A 61 -4.62 -6.38 6.10
C TYR A 61 -4.12 -7.44 7.11
N LEU A 62 -3.20 -7.08 8.00
CA LEU A 62 -2.71 -7.97 9.05
C LEU A 62 -3.81 -8.40 10.03
N ALA A 63 -4.71 -7.48 10.41
CA ALA A 63 -5.85 -7.82 11.26
C ALA A 63 -6.80 -8.84 10.59
N LEU A 64 -7.00 -8.74 9.28
CA LEU A 64 -7.83 -9.70 8.53
C LEU A 64 -7.16 -11.08 8.43
N ILE A 65 -5.83 -11.14 8.35
CA ILE A 65 -5.08 -12.41 8.43
C ILE A 65 -5.21 -13.03 9.81
N ASP A 66 -5.02 -12.25 10.87
CA ASP A 66 -5.11 -12.72 12.27
C ASP A 66 -6.50 -13.31 12.55
N GLN A 67 -7.55 -12.67 12.05
CA GLN A 67 -8.92 -13.15 12.12
C GLN A 67 -9.24 -14.33 11.17
N GLN A 68 -8.25 -14.81 10.42
CA GLN A 68 -8.39 -15.86 9.40
C GLN A 68 -9.44 -15.56 8.33
N ARG A 69 -9.77 -14.29 8.11
CA ARG A 69 -10.76 -13.85 7.11
C ARG A 69 -10.20 -13.85 5.70
N ILE A 70 -8.89 -13.68 5.57
CA ILE A 70 -8.15 -13.80 4.33
C ILE A 70 -6.92 -14.69 4.54
N LYS A 71 -6.41 -15.26 3.45
CA LYS A 71 -5.12 -15.96 3.44
C LYS A 71 -4.12 -15.09 2.68
N PRO A 72 -2.93 -14.82 3.26
CA PRO A 72 -1.86 -14.15 2.54
C PRO A 72 -1.54 -14.88 1.23
N ARG A 73 -1.25 -14.13 0.18
CA ARG A 73 -0.72 -14.68 -1.08
C ARG A 73 0.77 -14.90 -0.99
N LEU A 74 1.46 -14.12 -0.16
CA LEU A 74 2.87 -14.29 0.15
C LEU A 74 3.11 -15.74 0.57
N PRO A 75 4.17 -16.38 0.03
CA PRO A 75 4.60 -17.66 0.55
C PRO A 75 4.86 -17.52 2.05
N LYS A 76 4.51 -18.55 2.81
CA LYS A 76 4.79 -18.57 4.26
C LYS A 76 6.28 -18.31 4.46
N LEU A 77 6.60 -17.24 5.20
CA LEU A 77 7.95 -17.00 5.71
C LEU A 77 8.39 -18.15 6.62
#